data_AF-A0A660SPJ2-F1
#
_entry.id   AF-A0A660SPJ2-F1
#
_cell.length_a   1.000
_cell.length_b   1.000
_cell.length_c   1.000
_cell.angle_alpha   90.00
_cell.angle_beta   90.00
_cell.angle_gamma   90.00
#
_symmetry.space_group_name_H-M   'P 1'
#
loop_
_entity.id
_entity.type
_entity.pdbx_description
1 polymer ?
#
loop_
_entity_poly.entity_id
_entity_poly.type
_entity_poly.pdbx_seq_one_letter_code
_entity_poly.pdbx_strand_id
1 'polypeptide(L)'
;MNAGLRSITQRYGNDNTRLMDILLDYQAEQGFLSETVVAEIADTLEMAEVDVQQTISFYHFFEGEFHGKYTVYLNDSVVSTMMGRDSIAECFEQEAGIPFNTVSDDG
;
A
#
# COMPACT_ATOMS: atom_id res chain seq x y z
N MET A 1 -14.63 13.63 -5.15
CA MET A 1 -13.58 13.97 -4.18
C MET A 1 -13.98 13.51 -2.79
N ASN A 2 -13.43 12.38 -2.39
CA ASN A 2 -13.57 11.80 -1.05
C ASN A 2 -13.13 12.83 0.03
N ALA A 3 -13.89 12.97 1.12
CA ALA A 3 -13.60 13.94 2.19
C ALA A 3 -12.25 13.68 2.86
N GLY A 4 -11.85 12.41 2.99
CA GLY A 4 -10.54 12.00 3.50
C GLY A 4 -9.43 12.49 2.58
N LEU A 5 -9.55 12.21 1.27
CA LEU A 5 -8.57 12.63 0.27
C LEU A 5 -8.33 14.14 0.29
N ARG A 6 -9.42 14.94 0.30
CA ARG A 6 -9.31 16.40 0.35
C ARG A 6 -8.56 16.90 1.57
N SER A 7 -8.79 16.28 2.73
CA SER A 7 -8.13 16.67 3.97
C SER A 7 -6.62 16.38 3.93
N ILE A 8 -6.24 15.26 3.31
CA ILE A 8 -4.84 14.84 3.14
C ILE A 8 -4.13 15.74 2.14
N THR A 9 -4.68 15.95 0.94
CA THR A 9 -4.01 16.78 -0.08
C THR A 9 -3.84 18.22 0.42
N GLN A 10 -4.82 18.77 1.14
CA GLN A 10 -4.71 20.09 1.76
C GLN A 10 -3.62 20.18 2.83
N ARG A 11 -3.40 19.12 3.62
CA ARG A 11 -2.31 19.04 4.61
C ARG A 11 -0.94 19.24 3.96
N TYR A 12 -0.79 18.78 2.71
CA TYR A 12 0.41 18.93 1.90
C TYR A 12 0.34 20.10 0.91
N GLY A 13 -0.64 21.00 1.03
CA GLY A 13 -0.77 22.18 0.18
C GLY A 13 -1.10 21.89 -1.29
N ASN A 14 -1.66 20.71 -1.59
CA ASN A 14 -1.85 20.18 -2.96
C ASN A 14 -0.56 20.21 -3.79
N ASP A 15 0.60 20.05 -3.14
CA ASP A 15 1.90 20.05 -3.80
C ASP A 15 2.17 18.69 -4.46
N ASN A 16 2.30 18.68 -5.79
CA ASN A 16 2.57 17.46 -6.55
C ASN A 16 3.93 16.80 -6.21
N THR A 17 4.89 17.55 -5.66
CA THR A 17 6.17 17.01 -5.19
C THR A 17 6.02 16.15 -3.92
N ARG A 18 4.86 16.23 -3.27
CA ARG A 18 4.50 15.47 -2.06
C ARG A 18 3.64 14.24 -2.36
N LEU A 19 3.58 13.80 -3.62
CA LEU A 19 2.75 12.67 -4.06
C LEU A 19 2.93 11.42 -3.19
N MET A 20 4.18 11.03 -2.88
CA MET A 20 4.43 9.86 -2.04
C MET A 20 3.86 10.01 -0.63
N ASP A 21 3.99 11.18 0.00
CA ASP A 21 3.43 11.44 1.33
C ASP A 21 1.89 11.37 1.30
N ILE A 22 1.28 11.92 0.26
CA ILE A 22 -0.18 11.90 0.07
C ILE A 22 -0.68 10.45 -0.09
N LEU A 23 -0.01 9.65 -0.92
CA LEU A 23 -0.36 8.24 -1.13
C LEU A 23 -0.20 7.43 0.15
N LEU A 24 0.87 7.66 0.93
CA LEU A 24 1.13 6.98 2.20
C LEU A 24 0.05 7.30 3.24
N ASP A 25 -0.26 8.58 3.45
CA ASP A 25 -1.29 9.01 4.39
C ASP A 25 -2.68 8.50 3.96
N TYR A 26 -3.00 8.54 2.67
CA TYR A 26 -4.26 8.03 2.16
C TYR A 26 -4.40 6.52 2.39
N GLN A 27 -3.37 5.75 2.04
CA GLN A 27 -3.38 4.30 2.24
C GLN A 27 -3.45 3.94 3.73
N ALA A 28 -2.74 4.66 4.60
CA ALA A 28 -2.81 4.43 6.04
C ALA A 28 -4.21 4.67 6.62
N GLU A 29 -4.96 5.64 6.08
CA GLU A 29 -6.32 5.96 6.53
C GLU A 29 -7.41 5.09 5.87
N GLN A 30 -7.23 4.69 4.60
CA GLN A 30 -8.28 4.08 3.76
C GLN A 30 -7.98 2.64 3.31
N GLY A 31 -6.77 2.15 3.54
CA GLY A 31 -6.34 0.77 3.29
C GLY A 31 -5.66 0.53 1.94
N PHE A 32 -6.20 1.05 0.84
CA PHE A 32 -5.66 0.81 -0.51
C PHE A 32 -5.97 1.96 -1.49
N LEU A 33 -5.31 1.96 -2.64
CA LEU A 33 -5.32 3.01 -3.65
C LEU A 33 -6.08 2.56 -4.90
N SER A 34 -7.42 2.63 -4.86
CA SER A 34 -8.26 2.30 -6.02
C SER A 34 -8.05 3.21 -7.23
N GLU A 35 -8.38 2.74 -8.43
CA GLU A 35 -8.33 3.55 -9.67
C GLU A 35 -9.12 4.87 -9.56
N THR A 36 -10.25 4.87 -8.84
CA THR A 36 -11.03 6.10 -8.61
C THR A 36 -10.24 7.13 -7.81
N VAL A 37 -9.51 6.68 -6.79
CA VAL A 37 -8.67 7.54 -5.95
C VAL A 37 -7.49 8.08 -6.73
N VAL A 38 -6.88 7.24 -7.58
CA VAL A 38 -5.79 7.64 -8.46
C VAL A 38 -6.22 8.79 -9.37
N ALA A 39 -7.39 8.68 -10.01
CA ALA A 39 -7.94 9.75 -10.84
C ALA A 39 -8.23 11.02 -10.02
N GLU A 40 -8.79 10.90 -8.80
CA GLU A 40 -9.04 12.06 -7.93
C GLU A 40 -7.75 12.76 -7.47
N ILE A 41 -6.68 12.01 -7.18
CA ILE A 41 -5.36 12.56 -6.84
C ILE A 41 -4.77 13.30 -8.03
N ALA A 42 -4.82 12.71 -9.21
CA ALA A 42 -4.29 13.30 -10.44
C ALA A 42 -4.96 14.65 -10.74
N ASP A 43 -6.30 14.72 -10.65
CA ASP A 43 -7.07 15.95 -10.81
C ASP A 43 -6.71 16.99 -9.73
N THR A 44 -6.61 16.58 -8.47
CA THR A 44 -6.33 17.48 -7.35
C THR A 44 -4.92 18.09 -7.39
N LEU A 45 -3.94 17.33 -7.88
CA LEU A 45 -2.54 17.76 -7.96
C LEU A 45 -2.14 18.28 -9.35
N GLU A 46 -3.12 18.42 -10.25
CA GLU A 46 -2.93 18.88 -11.63
C GLU A 46 -1.83 18.11 -12.39
N MET A 47 -1.82 16.77 -12.26
CA MET A 47 -0.83 15.88 -12.88
C MET A 47 -1.48 14.83 -13.77
N ALA A 48 -0.67 14.14 -14.59
CA ALA A 48 -1.19 13.05 -15.41
C ALA A 48 -1.49 11.83 -14.54
N GLU A 49 -2.64 11.19 -14.77
CA GLU A 49 -3.04 9.99 -14.04
C GLU A 49 -1.99 8.86 -14.14
N VAL A 50 -1.34 8.74 -15.29
CA VAL A 50 -0.26 7.77 -15.52
C VAL A 50 0.92 7.98 -14.57
N ASP A 51 1.23 9.21 -14.18
CA ASP A 51 2.36 9.51 -13.27
C ASP A 51 2.03 9.02 -11.84
N VAL A 52 0.77 9.13 -11.43
CA VAL A 52 0.28 8.56 -10.16
C VAL A 52 0.33 7.03 -10.21
N GLN A 53 -0.21 6.43 -11.28
CA GLN A 53 -0.21 4.98 -11.47
C GLN A 53 1.21 4.40 -11.49
N GLN A 54 2.15 5.07 -12.16
CA GLN A 54 3.55 4.66 -12.22
C GLN A 54 4.21 4.74 -10.85
N THR A 55 3.93 5.78 -10.07
CA THR A 55 4.45 5.91 -8.70
C THR A 55 3.96 4.75 -7.83
N ILE A 56 2.67 4.44 -7.88
CA ILE A 56 2.07 3.30 -7.16
C ILE A 56 2.71 1.98 -7.59
N SER A 57 2.84 1.75 -8.90
CA SER A 57 3.41 0.51 -9.45
C SER A 57 4.90 0.34 -9.17
N PHE A 58 5.64 1.45 -9.00
CA PHE A 58 7.09 1.44 -8.78
C PHE A 58 7.45 1.07 -7.34
N TYR A 59 6.66 1.51 -6.36
CA TYR A 59 6.94 1.29 -4.95
C TYR A 59 6.07 0.16 -4.40
N HIS A 60 6.70 -0.97 -4.06
CA HIS A 60 6.05 -2.20 -3.56
C HIS A 60 5.18 -2.04 -2.30
N PHE A 61 5.29 -0.93 -1.57
CA PHE A 61 4.49 -0.69 -0.37
C PHE A 61 3.14 -0.03 -0.66
N PHE A 62 2.89 0.38 -1.91
CA PHE A 62 1.59 0.87 -2.32
C PHE A 62 0.74 -0.28 -2.86
N GLU A 63 -0.49 -0.35 -2.39
CA GLU A 63 -1.42 -1.43 -2.67
C GLU A 63 -2.58 -0.87 -3.49
N GLY A 64 -2.70 -1.34 -4.74
CA GLY A 64 -3.82 -0.96 -5.62
C GLY A 64 -5.12 -1.71 -5.30
N GLU A 65 -5.03 -2.77 -4.49
CA GLU A 65 -6.14 -3.61 -4.07
C GLU A 65 -6.06 -3.93 -2.57
N PHE A 66 -7.13 -4.50 -2.03
CA PHE A 66 -7.23 -4.77 -0.61
C PHE A 66 -6.37 -5.99 -0.20
N HIS A 67 -5.42 -5.80 0.71
CA HIS A 67 -4.51 -6.85 1.22
C HIS A 67 -4.73 -7.20 2.70
N GLY A 68 -5.95 -7.00 3.20
CA GLY A 68 -6.24 -7.16 4.64
C GLY A 68 -5.86 -5.93 5.45
N LYS A 69 -6.30 -5.91 6.71
CA LYS A 69 -6.04 -4.79 7.64
C LYS A 69 -4.58 -4.71 8.07
N TYR A 70 -3.89 -5.85 8.12
CA TYR A 70 -2.49 -5.93 8.53
C TYR A 70 -1.69 -6.78 7.55
N THR A 71 -0.76 -6.15 6.84
CA THR A 71 0.19 -6.85 5.96
C THR A 71 1.46 -7.18 6.74
N VAL A 72 1.79 -8.47 6.85
CA VAL A 72 3.02 -8.93 7.51
C VAL A 72 4.08 -9.24 6.46
N TYR A 73 5.14 -8.43 6.44
CA TYR A 73 6.28 -8.62 5.54
C TYR A 73 7.35 -9.51 6.18
N LEU A 74 7.64 -10.66 5.55
CA LEU A 74 8.75 -11.52 5.95
C LEU A 74 9.99 -11.23 5.11
N ASN A 75 11.05 -10.76 5.76
CA ASN A 75 12.32 -10.44 5.12
C ASN A 75 12.84 -11.61 4.27
N ASP A 76 13.22 -11.32 3.03
CA ASP A 76 13.67 -12.28 2.01
C ASP A 76 15.15 -12.13 1.64
N SER A 77 15.91 -11.39 2.45
CA SER A 77 17.35 -11.25 2.24
C SER A 77 18.06 -12.60 2.40
N VAL A 78 19.21 -12.74 1.74
CA VAL A 78 20.04 -13.96 1.78
C VAL A 78 20.35 -14.40 3.21
N VAL A 79 20.64 -13.44 4.10
CA VAL A 79 20.93 -13.74 5.50
C VAL A 79 19.71 -14.35 6.20
N SER A 80 18.51 -13.80 5.99
CA SER A 80 17.29 -14.36 6.58
C SER A 80 17.03 -15.78 6.08
N THR A 81 17.20 -16.02 4.78
CA THR A 81 17.06 -17.36 4.20
C THR A 81 18.06 -18.35 4.82
N MET A 82 19.33 -17.95 4.96
CA MET A 82 20.36 -18.77 5.60
C MET A 82 20.09 -19.04 7.09
N MET A 83 19.40 -18.12 7.77
CA MET A 83 19.11 -18.19 9.21
C MET A 83 17.73 -18.78 9.52
N GLY A 84 17.09 -19.46 8.54
CA GLY A 84 15.88 -20.24 8.77
C GLY A 84 14.56 -19.52 8.49
N ARG A 85 14.55 -18.53 7.59
CA ARG A 85 13.32 -17.85 7.11
C ARG A 85 12.16 -18.82 6.82
N ASP A 86 12.44 -19.95 6.18
CA ASP A 86 11.40 -20.91 5.77
C ASP A 86 10.65 -21.48 6.99
N SER A 87 11.36 -21.78 8.07
CA SER A 87 10.72 -22.24 9.32
C SER A 87 9.83 -21.17 9.96
N ILE A 88 10.17 -19.89 9.78
CA ILE A 88 9.34 -18.77 10.24
C ILE A 88 8.10 -18.63 9.35
N ALA A 89 8.24 -18.78 8.03
CA ALA A 89 7.11 -18.76 7.10
C ALA A 89 6.10 -19.88 7.43
N GLU A 90 6.58 -21.11 7.66
CA GLU A 90 5.74 -22.26 8.05
C GLU A 90 4.99 -21.99 9.38
N CYS A 91 5.66 -21.36 10.35
CA CYS A 91 5.03 -20.96 11.61
C CYS A 91 3.90 -19.95 11.38
N PHE A 92 4.13 -18.93 10.54
CA PHE A 92 3.08 -17.97 10.19
C PHE A 92 1.89 -18.64 9.50
N GLU A 93 2.10 -19.53 8.53
CA GLU A 93 1.01 -20.23 7.86
C GLU A 93 0.19 -21.10 8.83
N GLN A 94 0.85 -21.76 9.79
CA GLN A 94 0.18 -22.59 10.80
C GLN A 94 -0.65 -21.76 11.78
N GLU A 95 -0.10 -20.64 12.27
CA GLU A 95 -0.77 -19.79 13.26
C GLU A 95 -1.86 -18.91 12.63
N ALA A 96 -1.65 -18.42 11.41
CA ALA A 96 -2.64 -17.63 10.67
C ALA A 96 -3.69 -18.50 9.97
N GLY A 97 -3.41 -19.78 9.74
CA GLY A 97 -4.33 -20.71 9.08
C GLY A 97 -4.50 -20.48 7.58
N ILE A 98 -3.62 -19.70 6.95
CA ILE A 98 -3.65 -19.35 5.53
C ILE A 98 -2.26 -19.49 4.89
N PRO A 99 -2.16 -19.75 3.58
CA PRO A 99 -0.89 -19.78 2.87
C PRO A 99 -0.20 -18.41 2.80
N PHE A 100 1.11 -18.42 2.61
CA PHE A 100 1.91 -17.22 2.34
C PHE A 100 1.39 -16.48 1.09
N ASN A 101 1.46 -15.15 1.09
CA ASN A 101 0.90 -14.28 0.04
C ASN A 101 -0.63 -14.40 -0.16
N THR A 102 -1.38 -14.72 0.89
CA THR A 102 -2.85 -14.68 0.87
C THR A 102 -3.39 -13.83 2.01
N VAL A 103 -4.68 -13.50 1.96
CA VAL A 103 -5.39 -12.72 2.98
C VAL A 103 -6.40 -13.64 3.67
N SER A 104 -6.56 -13.51 4.99
CA SER A 104 -7.55 -14.29 5.75
C SER A 104 -8.97 -13.86 5.42
N ASP A 105 -9.93 -14.76 5.67
CA ASP A 105 -11.35 -14.52 5.36
C ASP A 105 -11.94 -13.31 6.11
N ASP A 106 -11.34 -12.92 7.23
CA ASP A 106 -11.73 -11.76 8.05
C ASP A 106 -11.04 -10.44 7.66
N GLY A 107 -10.09 -10.48 6.73
CA GLY A 107 -9.35 -9.32 6.21
C GLY A 107 -8.41 -8.71 7.23
#